data_AF-A0A3C2B176-F1
#
_entry.id   AF-A0A3C2B176-F1
#
_cell.length_a   1.000
_cell.length_b   1.000
_cell.length_c   1.000
_cell.angle_alpha   90.00
_cell.angle_beta   90.00
_cell.angle_gamma   90.00
#
_symmetry.space_group_name_H-M   'P 1'
#
loop_
_entity.id
_entity.type
_entity.pdbx_description
1 polymer ?
#
loop_
_entity_poly.entity_id
_entity_poly.type
_entity_poly.pdbx_seq_one_letter_code
_entity_poly.pdbx_strand_id
1 'polypeptide(L)'
;PAGLDLQSVVAVRALLASEDEPLAALAPAVPLRAVEALVAAPFVEPDWSLLVRVFGQVEVIDRAGGTADFERSKAAELVVWLTQHRERPTRHGARNALWDVEVRDATFANVVSDARRAMARLVAPPDGEEWIARTLTDDLPLHAGVCSDAELVAARVEHARLLPPAAAVEVLRPAVDLLAGMPFAGTGYLWCDAEGLSTSLSLLAVDAAGQLAQHCLTLGDVEGVFWATGQGLRVIGGHEELVALRMRAHARRGDLAGVRNEWESYERALAADTFLAPEPSDKLVQLRRELLGRAPAQVVAEGA
;
A
#
# COMPACT_ATOMS: atom_id res chain seq x y z
N PRO A 1 53.32 -4.31 -4.17
CA PRO A 1 51.93 -3.99 -3.78
C PRO A 1 51.81 -2.56 -3.24
N ALA A 2 51.13 -1.60 -3.84
CA ALA A 2 50.64 -1.42 -5.21
C ALA A 2 50.57 0.11 -5.33
N GLY A 3 51.63 0.71 -5.86
CA GLY A 3 51.63 2.14 -6.21
C GLY A 3 50.87 2.30 -7.51
N LEU A 4 50.02 3.32 -7.59
CA LEU A 4 49.34 3.70 -8.83
C LEU A 4 50.36 3.76 -9.96
N ASP A 5 50.12 3.03 -11.06
CA ASP A 5 50.99 3.12 -12.23
C ASP A 5 50.92 4.53 -12.85
N LEU A 6 51.97 4.87 -13.60
CA LEU A 6 52.09 6.18 -14.24
C LEU A 6 50.92 6.51 -15.17
N GLN A 7 50.27 5.50 -15.77
CA GLN A 7 49.12 5.73 -16.63
C GLN A 7 47.88 6.13 -15.83
N SER A 8 47.70 5.53 -14.65
CA SER A 8 46.63 5.84 -13.71
C SER A 8 46.79 7.26 -13.15
N VAL A 9 48.02 7.67 -12.83
CA VAL A 9 48.32 9.04 -12.38
C VAL A 9 48.06 10.06 -13.50
N VAL A 10 48.40 9.74 -14.75
CA VAL A 10 48.12 10.59 -15.91
C VAL A 10 46.62 10.69 -16.20
N ALA A 11 45.88 9.58 -16.09
CA ALA A 11 44.43 9.57 -16.27
C ALA A 11 43.71 10.42 -15.22
N VAL A 12 44.10 10.31 -13.95
CA VAL A 12 43.53 11.14 -12.87
C VAL A 12 43.88 12.61 -13.06
N ARG A 13 45.11 12.94 -13.49
CA ARG A 13 45.48 14.33 -13.81
C ARG A 13 44.70 14.90 -14.99
N ALA A 14 44.41 14.09 -16.01
CA ALA A 14 43.57 14.52 -17.14
C ALA A 14 42.12 14.78 -16.70
N LEU A 15 41.58 13.96 -15.79
CA LEU A 15 40.24 14.15 -15.23
C LEU A 15 40.15 15.44 -14.39
N LEU A 16 41.13 15.68 -13.52
CA LEU A 16 41.18 16.90 -12.69
C LEU A 16 41.43 18.17 -13.52
N ALA A 17 42.15 18.07 -14.64
CA ALA A 17 42.35 19.20 -15.56
C ALA A 17 41.09 19.55 -16.37
N SER A 18 40.08 18.66 -16.41
CA SER A 18 38.80 18.90 -17.08
C SER A 18 37.75 19.59 -16.19
N GLU A 19 38.06 19.83 -14.91
CA GLU A 19 37.13 20.47 -13.96
C GLU A 19 36.88 21.96 -14.25
N ASP A 20 37.77 22.63 -14.99
CA ASP A 20 37.66 24.03 -15.38
C ASP A 20 37.07 24.23 -16.79
N GLU A 21 36.71 23.17 -17.52
CA GLU A 21 35.92 23.34 -18.74
C GLU A 21 34.46 23.61 -18.37
N PRO A 22 33.87 24.74 -18.82
CA PRO A 22 32.47 25.00 -18.56
C PRO A 22 31.65 23.85 -19.14
N LEU A 23 30.84 23.20 -18.30
CA LEU A 23 29.97 22.11 -18.67
C LEU A 23 29.12 22.56 -19.88
N ALA A 24 29.51 22.17 -21.09
CA ALA A 24 28.76 22.50 -22.28
C ALA A 24 27.42 21.79 -22.15
N ALA A 25 26.36 22.57 -21.89
CA ALA A 25 25.00 22.08 -21.78
C ALA A 25 24.57 21.42 -23.10
N LEU A 26 24.84 20.13 -23.22
CA LEU A 26 24.41 19.27 -24.33
C LEU A 26 23.11 18.51 -24.00
N ALA A 27 22.39 18.93 -22.97
CA ALA A 27 20.99 18.58 -22.83
C ALA A 27 20.15 19.67 -23.49
N PRO A 28 19.31 19.37 -24.51
CA PRO A 28 18.33 20.35 -24.95
C PRO A 28 17.50 20.73 -23.72
N ALA A 29 17.43 22.04 -23.43
CA ALA A 29 16.56 22.56 -22.39
C ALA A 29 15.13 22.14 -22.71
N VAL A 30 14.65 21.07 -22.06
CA VAL A 30 13.25 20.67 -22.14
C VAL A 30 12.48 21.80 -21.44
N PRO A 31 11.65 22.58 -22.16
CA PRO A 31 10.88 23.64 -21.52
C PRO A 31 10.02 23.01 -20.43
N LEU A 32 9.96 23.61 -19.23
CA LEU A 32 9.19 23.10 -18.08
C LEU A 32 7.73 22.74 -18.45
N ARG A 33 7.16 23.41 -19.45
CA ARG A 33 5.82 23.12 -20.01
C ARG A 33 5.68 21.73 -20.64
N ALA A 34 6.76 21.08 -21.04
CA ALA A 34 6.74 19.69 -21.53
C ALA A 34 6.63 18.67 -20.39
N VAL A 35 6.99 19.05 -19.16
CA VAL A 35 6.79 18.23 -17.95
C VAL A 35 5.34 18.33 -17.46
N GLU A 36 4.70 19.48 -17.65
CA GLU A 36 3.28 19.71 -17.34
C GLU A 36 2.32 18.91 -18.24
N ALA A 37 2.80 18.39 -19.38
CA ALA A 37 1.98 17.75 -20.41
C ALA A 37 2.32 16.27 -20.67
N LEU A 38 3.08 15.61 -19.77
CA LEU A 38 2.97 14.15 -19.64
C LEU A 38 1.66 13.87 -18.92
N VAL A 39 0.55 14.02 -19.64
CA VAL A 39 -0.74 13.49 -19.21
C VAL A 39 -0.54 11.98 -19.19
N ALA A 40 -0.15 11.45 -18.03
CA ALA A 40 -0.16 10.02 -17.80
C ALA A 40 -1.55 9.53 -18.21
N ALA A 41 -1.60 8.46 -19.00
CA ALA A 41 -2.87 7.88 -19.41
C ALA A 41 -3.76 7.70 -18.16
N PRO A 42 -5.07 7.97 -18.26
CA PRO A 42 -5.94 7.84 -17.10
C PRO A 42 -5.81 6.43 -16.50
N PHE A 43 -5.84 6.33 -15.17
CA PHE A 43 -5.86 5.04 -14.51
C PHE A 43 -7.07 4.24 -14.99
N VAL A 44 -6.82 3.02 -15.48
CA VAL A 44 -7.86 2.07 -15.84
C VAL A 44 -7.86 1.00 -14.76
N GLU A 45 -8.95 0.93 -14.01
CA GLU A 45 -9.13 -0.13 -13.03
C GLU A 45 -9.24 -1.48 -13.75
N PRO A 46 -8.58 -2.54 -13.25
CA PRO A 46 -8.78 -3.89 -13.76
C PRO A 46 -10.26 -4.26 -13.80
N ASP A 47 -10.70 -4.91 -14.87
CA ASP A 47 -12.05 -5.43 -14.91
C ASP A 47 -12.16 -6.67 -14.03
N TRP A 48 -13.02 -6.62 -13.03
CA TRP A 48 -13.20 -7.67 -12.04
C TRP A 48 -14.68 -7.87 -11.76
N SER A 49 -15.05 -9.12 -11.52
CA SER A 49 -16.40 -9.53 -11.15
C SER A 49 -16.50 -9.88 -9.67
N LEU A 50 -15.39 -10.37 -9.09
CA LEU A 50 -15.28 -10.72 -7.69
C LEU A 50 -14.04 -10.06 -7.07
N LEU A 51 -14.24 -9.40 -5.92
CA LEU A 51 -13.18 -8.77 -5.14
C LEU A 51 -12.96 -9.53 -3.83
N VAL A 52 -11.75 -9.99 -3.61
CA VAL A 52 -11.30 -10.60 -2.35
C VAL A 52 -10.76 -9.50 -1.46
N ARG A 53 -11.49 -9.20 -0.39
CA ARG A 53 -11.08 -8.23 0.61
C ARG A 53 -10.07 -8.86 1.54
N VAL A 54 -8.87 -8.29 1.62
CA VAL A 54 -7.83 -8.73 2.57
C VAL A 54 -7.49 -7.64 3.58
N PHE A 55 -7.80 -6.35 3.33
CA PHE A 55 -7.59 -5.29 4.32
C PHE A 55 -8.75 -5.19 5.31
N GLY A 56 -8.64 -5.90 6.43
CA GLY A 56 -9.68 -6.04 7.43
C GLY A 56 -10.28 -7.44 7.40
N GLN A 57 -11.59 -7.55 7.63
CA GLN A 57 -12.27 -8.84 7.58
C GLN A 57 -12.22 -9.43 6.17
N VAL A 58 -11.83 -10.69 6.08
CA VAL A 58 -11.75 -11.42 4.81
C VAL A 58 -13.14 -11.72 4.27
N GLU A 59 -13.40 -11.26 3.05
CA GLU A 59 -14.66 -11.46 2.34
C GLU A 59 -14.40 -11.61 0.84
N VAL A 60 -15.28 -12.31 0.12
CA VAL A 60 -15.30 -12.29 -1.34
C VAL A 60 -16.62 -11.65 -1.75
N ILE A 61 -16.54 -10.50 -2.42
CA ILE A 61 -17.70 -9.69 -2.77
C ILE A 61 -17.85 -9.52 -4.28
N ASP A 62 -19.06 -9.19 -4.74
CA ASP A 62 -19.31 -8.75 -6.11
C ASP A 62 -19.29 -7.22 -6.22
N ARG A 63 -19.51 -6.72 -7.45
CA ARG A 63 -19.60 -5.28 -7.74
C ARG A 63 -20.75 -4.56 -7.03
N ALA A 64 -21.79 -5.30 -6.62
CA ALA A 64 -22.95 -4.77 -5.90
C ALA A 64 -22.79 -4.82 -4.37
N GLY A 65 -21.68 -5.38 -3.87
CA GLY A 65 -21.42 -5.57 -2.44
C GLY A 65 -22.08 -6.81 -1.84
N GLY A 66 -22.60 -7.72 -2.65
CA GLY A 66 -23.04 -9.04 -2.18
C GLY A 66 -21.83 -9.89 -1.80
N THR A 67 -21.94 -10.68 -0.72
CA THR A 67 -20.84 -11.52 -0.21
C THR A 67 -21.06 -12.99 -0.54
N ALA A 68 -20.00 -13.69 -0.95
CA ALA A 68 -20.05 -15.11 -1.26
C ALA A 68 -20.15 -15.94 0.02
N ASP A 69 -21.13 -16.84 0.08
CA ASP A 69 -21.34 -17.75 1.19
C ASP A 69 -20.64 -19.09 0.92
N PHE A 70 -19.57 -19.35 1.67
CA PHE A 70 -18.76 -20.56 1.60
C PHE A 70 -19.21 -21.57 2.66
N GLU A 71 -19.49 -22.80 2.24
CA GLU A 71 -19.89 -23.87 3.18
C GLU A 71 -18.72 -24.29 4.08
N ARG A 72 -17.48 -24.06 3.63
CA ARG A 72 -16.24 -24.42 4.33
C ARG A 72 -15.33 -23.21 4.45
N SER A 73 -14.82 -22.96 5.67
CA SER A 73 -13.83 -21.90 5.91
C SER A 73 -12.58 -22.03 5.04
N LYS A 74 -12.10 -23.27 4.82
CA LYS A 74 -10.95 -23.55 3.93
C LYS A 74 -11.19 -23.21 2.45
N ALA A 75 -12.45 -23.12 2.01
CA ALA A 75 -12.76 -22.73 0.64
C ALA A 75 -12.55 -21.22 0.43
N ALA A 76 -12.96 -20.39 1.40
CA ALA A 76 -12.65 -18.97 1.41
C ALA A 76 -11.12 -18.75 1.49
N GLU A 77 -10.45 -19.45 2.41
CA GLU A 77 -8.99 -19.37 2.56
C GLU A 77 -8.24 -19.74 1.27
N LEU A 78 -8.71 -20.77 0.54
CA LEU A 78 -8.14 -21.13 -0.75
C LEU A 78 -8.23 -19.99 -1.76
N VAL A 79 -9.38 -19.32 -1.85
CA VAL A 79 -9.56 -18.19 -2.78
C VAL A 79 -8.61 -17.05 -2.41
N VAL A 80 -8.47 -16.73 -1.12
CA VAL A 80 -7.50 -15.74 -0.63
C VAL A 80 -6.08 -16.15 -1.03
N TRP A 81 -5.66 -17.37 -0.71
CA TRP A 81 -4.34 -17.86 -1.06
C TRP A 81 -4.06 -17.73 -2.56
N LEU A 82 -5.02 -18.10 -3.41
CA LEU A 82 -4.90 -17.99 -4.87
C LEU A 82 -4.76 -16.55 -5.37
N THR A 83 -5.41 -15.57 -4.73
CA THR A 83 -5.20 -14.16 -5.09
C THR A 83 -3.80 -13.65 -4.73
N GLN A 84 -3.19 -14.19 -3.67
CA GLN A 84 -1.84 -13.80 -3.23
C GLN A 84 -0.73 -14.58 -3.96
N HIS A 85 -1.07 -15.65 -4.69
CA HIS A 85 -0.14 -16.58 -5.34
C HIS A 85 -0.34 -16.68 -6.86
N ARG A 86 -0.70 -15.57 -7.52
CA ARG A 86 -1.01 -15.54 -8.97
C ARG A 86 0.09 -16.06 -9.87
N GLU A 87 1.35 -15.86 -9.50
CA GLU A 87 2.49 -16.29 -10.31
C GLU A 87 2.72 -17.80 -10.27
N ARG A 88 2.38 -18.46 -9.15
CA ARG A 88 2.61 -19.89 -8.93
C ARG A 88 1.46 -20.55 -8.15
N PRO A 89 0.22 -20.57 -8.67
CA PRO A 89 -0.91 -21.12 -7.96
C PRO A 89 -0.94 -22.64 -8.15
N THR A 90 -0.30 -23.40 -7.27
CA THR A 90 -0.27 -24.87 -7.36
C THR A 90 -1.13 -25.54 -6.30
N ARG A 91 -1.67 -26.72 -6.60
CA ARG A 91 -2.45 -27.51 -5.63
C ARG A 91 -1.56 -28.01 -4.50
N HIS A 92 -0.31 -28.37 -4.78
CA HIS A 92 0.65 -28.74 -3.74
C HIS A 92 0.93 -27.54 -2.81
N GLY A 93 1.19 -26.35 -3.36
CA GLY A 93 1.41 -25.13 -2.59
C GLY A 93 0.21 -24.79 -1.70
N ALA A 94 -0.99 -24.79 -2.28
CA ALA A 94 -2.22 -24.55 -1.54
C ALA A 94 -2.43 -25.57 -0.41
N ARG A 95 -2.17 -26.86 -0.65
CA ARG A 95 -2.30 -27.89 0.40
C ARG A 95 -1.34 -27.64 1.57
N ASN A 96 -0.09 -27.32 1.27
CA ASN A 96 0.93 -27.07 2.30
C ASN A 96 0.63 -25.80 3.10
N ALA A 97 0.05 -24.78 2.47
CA ALA A 97 -0.30 -23.53 3.14
C ALA A 97 -1.56 -23.68 4.03
N LEU A 98 -2.60 -24.35 3.50
CA LEU A 98 -3.90 -24.42 4.17
C LEU A 98 -3.97 -25.47 5.28
N TRP A 99 -3.08 -26.46 5.33
CA TRP A 99 -3.12 -27.52 6.34
C TRP A 99 -1.75 -27.82 6.92
N ASP A 100 -1.69 -27.96 8.25
CA ASP A 100 -0.49 -28.41 8.96
C ASP A 100 -0.24 -29.93 8.82
N VAL A 101 -1.21 -30.65 8.25
CA VAL A 101 -1.15 -32.11 8.07
C VAL A 101 -1.53 -32.49 6.65
N GLU A 102 -1.00 -33.61 6.17
CA GLU A 102 -1.35 -34.13 4.86
C GLU A 102 -2.85 -34.47 4.78
N VAL A 103 -3.50 -33.96 3.74
CA VAL A 103 -4.93 -34.21 3.47
C VAL A 103 -5.12 -35.06 2.23
N ARG A 104 -6.13 -35.92 2.26
CA ARG A 104 -6.52 -36.74 1.11
C ARG A 104 -6.97 -35.87 -0.06
N ASP A 105 -6.72 -36.33 -1.28
CA ASP A 105 -7.14 -35.63 -2.51
C ASP A 105 -8.63 -35.30 -2.56
N ALA A 106 -9.48 -36.21 -2.08
CA ALA A 106 -10.91 -35.99 -2.01
C ALA A 106 -11.28 -34.77 -1.13
N THR A 107 -10.57 -34.57 -0.02
CA THR A 107 -10.79 -33.42 0.88
C THR A 107 -10.44 -32.12 0.18
N PHE A 108 -9.28 -32.07 -0.48
CA PHE A 108 -8.87 -30.90 -1.24
C PHE A 108 -9.83 -30.60 -2.40
N ALA A 109 -10.22 -31.64 -3.16
CA ALA A 109 -11.17 -31.50 -4.26
C ALA A 109 -12.53 -30.96 -3.81
N ASN A 110 -13.00 -31.34 -2.60
CA ASN A 110 -14.22 -30.79 -2.01
C ASN A 110 -14.08 -29.31 -1.67
N VAL A 111 -12.93 -28.85 -1.18
CA VAL A 111 -12.66 -27.44 -0.91
C VAL A 111 -12.65 -26.62 -2.20
N VAL A 112 -11.95 -27.09 -3.24
CA VAL A 112 -11.94 -26.42 -4.56
C VAL A 112 -13.35 -26.37 -5.15
N SER A 113 -14.11 -27.47 -5.04
CA SER A 113 -15.49 -27.52 -5.54
C SER A 113 -16.42 -26.57 -4.78
N ASP A 114 -16.24 -26.45 -3.46
CA ASP A 114 -16.99 -25.49 -2.66
C ASP A 114 -16.66 -24.05 -3.04
N ALA A 115 -15.37 -23.72 -3.18
CA ALA A 115 -14.92 -22.39 -3.60
C ALA A 115 -15.53 -21.99 -4.95
N ARG A 116 -15.47 -22.87 -5.95
CA ARG A 116 -16.11 -22.65 -7.27
C ARG A 116 -17.61 -22.38 -7.14
N ARG A 117 -18.33 -23.23 -6.38
CA ARG A 117 -19.79 -23.12 -6.22
C ARG A 117 -20.17 -21.84 -5.48
N ALA A 118 -19.49 -21.51 -4.39
CA ALA A 118 -19.76 -20.30 -3.62
C ALA A 118 -19.60 -19.03 -4.46
N MET A 119 -18.49 -18.92 -5.20
CA MET A 119 -18.26 -17.80 -6.12
C MET A 119 -19.28 -17.77 -7.26
N ALA A 120 -19.56 -18.92 -7.89
CA ALA A 120 -20.52 -19.01 -9.00
C ALA A 120 -21.98 -18.72 -8.59
N ARG A 121 -22.35 -18.98 -7.32
CA ARG A 121 -23.65 -18.62 -6.76
C ARG A 121 -23.81 -17.10 -6.62
N LEU A 122 -22.72 -16.40 -6.30
CA LEU A 122 -22.72 -14.95 -6.17
C LEU A 122 -22.70 -14.28 -7.55
N VAL A 123 -21.71 -14.62 -8.38
CA VAL A 123 -21.59 -14.14 -9.76
C VAL A 123 -21.24 -15.32 -10.66
N ALA A 124 -22.00 -15.50 -11.74
CA ALA A 124 -21.69 -16.52 -12.73
C ALA A 124 -20.35 -16.19 -13.42
N PRO A 125 -19.44 -17.17 -13.62
CA PRO A 125 -18.25 -16.95 -14.43
C PRO A 125 -18.64 -16.66 -15.90
N PRO A 126 -17.74 -16.06 -16.69
CA PRO A 126 -17.94 -15.91 -18.13
C PRO A 126 -18.28 -17.23 -18.83
N ASP A 127 -18.98 -17.15 -19.96
CA ASP A 127 -19.47 -18.32 -20.68
C ASP A 127 -18.34 -19.27 -21.07
N GLY A 128 -18.44 -20.53 -20.63
CA GLY A 128 -17.44 -21.56 -20.89
C GLY A 128 -16.21 -21.52 -19.97
N GLU A 129 -16.19 -20.62 -18.99
CA GLU A 129 -15.09 -20.46 -18.04
C GLU A 129 -15.46 -20.92 -16.62
N GLU A 130 -14.45 -21.06 -15.76
CA GLU A 130 -14.63 -21.35 -14.33
C GLU A 130 -13.77 -20.38 -13.50
N TRP A 131 -14.28 -19.94 -12.35
CA TRP A 131 -13.53 -19.06 -11.45
C TRP A 131 -12.18 -19.67 -11.02
N ILE A 132 -12.13 -20.98 -10.81
CA ILE A 132 -10.87 -21.73 -10.62
C ILE A 132 -10.81 -22.78 -11.72
N ALA A 133 -9.87 -22.72 -12.65
CA ALA A 133 -9.91 -23.62 -13.81
C ALA A 133 -9.67 -25.09 -13.42
N ARG A 134 -10.20 -26.02 -14.23
CA ARG A 134 -9.92 -27.45 -14.10
C ARG A 134 -8.70 -27.80 -14.91
N THR A 135 -7.68 -28.29 -14.21
CA THR A 135 -6.41 -28.71 -14.78
C THR A 135 -6.19 -30.20 -14.57
N LEU A 136 -5.45 -30.82 -15.50
CA LEU A 136 -4.87 -32.16 -15.33
C LEU A 136 -3.45 -32.10 -14.74
N THR A 137 -2.95 -30.90 -14.45
CA THR A 137 -1.65 -30.60 -13.86
C THR A 137 -1.80 -30.22 -12.39
N ASP A 138 -0.67 -29.93 -11.74
CA ASP A 138 -0.67 -29.37 -10.38
C ASP A 138 -1.10 -27.89 -10.34
N ASP A 139 -1.30 -27.25 -11.50
CA ASP A 139 -1.73 -25.85 -11.56
C ASP A 139 -3.16 -25.70 -11.05
N LEU A 140 -3.44 -24.57 -10.41
CA LEU A 140 -4.74 -24.20 -9.87
C LEU A 140 -5.06 -22.74 -10.21
N PRO A 141 -5.10 -22.38 -11.50
CA PRO A 141 -5.25 -20.99 -11.90
C PRO A 141 -6.60 -20.41 -11.49
N LEU A 142 -6.55 -19.24 -10.88
CA LEU A 142 -7.71 -18.41 -10.54
C LEU A 142 -7.96 -17.43 -11.69
N HIS A 143 -9.21 -17.32 -12.12
CA HIS A 143 -9.64 -16.46 -13.21
C HIS A 143 -9.27 -14.98 -12.96
N ALA A 144 -8.96 -14.24 -14.03
CA ALA A 144 -8.48 -12.85 -13.95
C ALA A 144 -9.54 -11.86 -13.44
N GLY A 145 -10.83 -12.18 -13.65
CA GLY A 145 -11.96 -11.43 -13.11
C GLY A 145 -12.19 -11.61 -11.59
N VAL A 146 -11.40 -12.44 -10.92
CA VAL A 146 -11.30 -12.39 -9.45
C VAL A 146 -10.06 -11.57 -9.15
N CYS A 147 -10.10 -10.57 -8.27
CA CYS A 147 -8.92 -9.83 -7.83
C CYS A 147 -8.98 -9.59 -6.32
N SER A 148 -7.88 -9.19 -5.70
CA SER A 148 -7.87 -8.71 -4.31
C SER A 148 -7.86 -7.18 -4.23
N ASP A 149 -8.38 -6.64 -3.12
CA ASP A 149 -8.24 -5.21 -2.82
C ASP A 149 -6.77 -4.79 -2.74
N ALA A 150 -5.87 -5.67 -2.27
CA ALA A 150 -4.42 -5.49 -2.34
C ALA A 150 -3.88 -5.24 -3.75
N GLU A 151 -4.31 -6.04 -4.74
CA GLU A 151 -3.93 -5.85 -6.15
C GLU A 151 -4.43 -4.48 -6.67
N LEU A 152 -5.64 -4.08 -6.30
CA LEU A 152 -6.20 -2.78 -6.68
C LEU A 152 -5.49 -1.59 -6.03
N VAL A 153 -5.08 -1.73 -4.76
CA VAL A 153 -4.30 -0.72 -4.04
C VAL A 153 -2.90 -0.60 -4.67
N ALA A 154 -2.22 -1.72 -4.89
CA ALA A 154 -0.89 -1.75 -5.50
C ALA A 154 -0.87 -1.10 -6.89
N ALA A 155 -1.85 -1.42 -7.74
CA ALA A 155 -1.96 -0.83 -9.08
C ALA A 155 -2.13 0.69 -9.05
N ARG A 156 -2.93 1.20 -8.10
CA ARG A 156 -3.16 2.65 -7.94
C ARG A 156 -1.95 3.37 -7.38
N VAL A 157 -1.28 2.78 -6.39
CA VAL A 157 -0.03 3.32 -5.83
C VAL A 157 1.03 3.42 -6.90
N GLU A 158 1.24 2.35 -7.68
CA GLU A 158 2.21 2.36 -8.78
C GLU A 158 1.89 3.47 -9.79
N HIS A 159 0.63 3.55 -10.21
CA HIS A 159 0.19 4.54 -11.18
C HIS A 159 0.35 5.99 -10.67
N ALA A 160 0.11 6.23 -9.38
CA ALA A 160 0.16 7.55 -8.78
C ALA A 160 1.57 8.13 -8.62
N ARG A 161 2.62 7.30 -8.65
CA ARG A 161 4.02 7.70 -8.34
C ARG A 161 4.52 8.93 -9.09
N LEU A 162 4.09 9.10 -10.34
CA LEU A 162 4.54 10.18 -11.21
C LEU A 162 3.45 11.20 -11.52
N LEU A 163 2.29 11.10 -10.86
CA LEU A 163 1.19 12.02 -11.07
C LEU A 163 1.39 13.34 -10.30
N PRO A 164 0.91 14.46 -10.85
CA PRO A 164 0.81 15.70 -10.08
C PRO A 164 -0.18 15.51 -8.91
N PRO A 165 -0.03 16.28 -7.80
CA PRO A 165 -0.77 16.02 -6.56
C PRO A 165 -2.29 15.90 -6.72
N ALA A 166 -2.92 16.75 -7.53
CA ALA A 166 -4.37 16.70 -7.74
C ALA A 166 -4.82 15.40 -8.43
N ALA A 167 -4.10 14.96 -9.47
CA ALA A 167 -4.41 13.70 -10.15
C ALA A 167 -4.07 12.48 -9.29
N ALA A 168 -2.99 12.54 -8.52
CA ALA A 168 -2.62 11.48 -7.58
C ALA A 168 -3.71 11.27 -6.51
N VAL A 169 -4.30 12.35 -5.98
CA VAL A 169 -5.41 12.26 -5.02
C VAL A 169 -6.60 11.51 -5.61
N GLU A 170 -7.01 11.82 -6.85
CA GLU A 170 -8.14 11.15 -7.50
C GLU A 170 -7.89 9.64 -7.69
N VAL A 171 -6.65 9.25 -8.00
CA VAL A 171 -6.27 7.84 -8.18
C VAL A 171 -6.14 7.10 -6.84
N LEU A 172 -5.52 7.73 -5.84
CA LEU A 172 -5.22 7.10 -4.55
C LEU A 172 -6.42 7.05 -3.61
N ARG A 173 -7.39 7.97 -3.72
CA ARG A 173 -8.53 8.02 -2.80
C ARG A 173 -9.34 6.72 -2.80
N PRO A 174 -9.72 6.12 -3.95
CA PRO A 174 -10.37 4.82 -3.96
C PRO A 174 -9.51 3.68 -3.42
N ALA A 175 -8.17 3.74 -3.56
CA ALA A 175 -7.28 2.74 -2.96
C ALA A 175 -7.33 2.81 -1.43
N VAL A 176 -7.20 4.02 -0.86
CA VAL A 176 -7.19 4.20 0.60
C VAL A 176 -8.56 3.89 1.23
N ASP A 177 -9.65 4.04 0.48
CA ASP A 177 -11.00 3.67 0.94
C ASP A 177 -11.18 2.16 1.14
N LEU A 178 -10.39 1.33 0.44
CA LEU A 178 -10.40 -0.13 0.61
C LEU A 178 -9.80 -0.59 1.95
N LEU A 179 -9.04 0.28 2.64
CA LEU A 179 -8.32 -0.07 3.87
C LEU A 179 -9.26 -0.13 5.07
N ALA A 180 -9.91 -1.28 5.29
CA ALA A 180 -10.86 -1.45 6.40
C ALA A 180 -10.21 -1.93 7.72
N GLY A 181 -8.92 -2.25 7.74
CA GLY A 181 -8.19 -2.61 8.96
C GLY A 181 -6.98 -3.48 8.69
N MET A 182 -6.44 -4.09 9.74
CA MET A 182 -5.30 -5.02 9.64
C MET A 182 -5.57 -6.11 8.58
N PRO A 183 -4.56 -6.45 7.75
CA PRO A 183 -4.68 -7.54 6.80
C PRO A 183 -5.15 -8.83 7.47
N PHE A 184 -6.09 -9.52 6.82
CA PHE A 184 -6.62 -10.82 7.25
C PHE A 184 -7.25 -10.84 8.66
N ALA A 185 -7.79 -9.71 9.12
CA ALA A 185 -8.36 -9.58 10.46
C ALA A 185 -9.44 -10.65 10.73
N GLY A 186 -9.34 -11.27 11.91
CA GLY A 186 -10.29 -12.30 12.36
C GLY A 186 -10.07 -13.68 11.73
N THR A 187 -9.00 -13.88 10.96
CA THR A 187 -8.65 -15.19 10.39
C THR A 187 -7.53 -15.88 11.16
N GLY A 188 -7.37 -17.19 10.94
CA GLY A 188 -6.28 -18.01 11.47
C GLY A 188 -5.34 -18.52 10.36
N TYR A 189 -5.12 -17.70 9.32
CA TYR A 189 -4.32 -18.09 8.15
C TYR A 189 -2.83 -18.03 8.50
N LEU A 190 -2.26 -19.17 8.90
CA LEU A 190 -0.89 -19.24 9.41
C LEU A 190 0.18 -18.90 8.35
N TRP A 191 -0.12 -19.20 7.08
CA TRP A 191 0.80 -18.94 5.97
C TRP A 191 1.04 -17.45 5.72
N CYS A 192 0.08 -16.57 6.06
CA CYS A 192 0.22 -15.12 5.85
C CYS A 192 1.43 -14.54 6.60
N ASP A 193 1.65 -14.96 7.84
CA ASP A 193 2.78 -14.49 8.65
C ASP A 193 4.08 -15.21 8.27
N ALA A 194 4.00 -16.52 8.00
CA ALA A 194 5.16 -17.32 7.60
C ALA A 194 5.79 -16.84 6.28
N GLU A 195 4.97 -16.34 5.36
CA GLU A 195 5.39 -15.80 4.07
C GLU A 195 5.64 -14.28 4.10
N GLY A 196 5.38 -13.63 5.24
CA GLY A 196 5.56 -12.17 5.41
C GLY A 196 4.50 -11.31 4.68
N LEU A 197 3.39 -11.90 4.25
CA LEU A 197 2.32 -11.21 3.54
C LEU A 197 1.59 -10.20 4.43
N SER A 198 1.33 -10.53 5.70
CA SER A 198 0.71 -9.60 6.66
C SER A 198 1.51 -8.29 6.74
N THR A 199 2.84 -8.40 6.83
CA THR A 199 3.75 -7.24 6.86
C THR A 199 3.78 -6.51 5.52
N SER A 200 3.94 -7.23 4.41
CA SER A 200 3.98 -6.64 3.07
C SER A 200 2.72 -5.83 2.74
N LEU A 201 1.54 -6.38 3.04
CA LEU A 201 0.26 -5.71 2.85
C LEU A 201 0.11 -4.52 3.78
N SER A 202 0.53 -4.64 5.04
CA SER A 202 0.48 -3.51 5.98
C SER A 202 1.37 -2.35 5.52
N LEU A 203 2.54 -2.63 4.95
CA LEU A 203 3.43 -1.63 4.35
C LEU A 203 2.79 -0.97 3.12
N LEU A 204 2.18 -1.75 2.23
CA LEU A 204 1.43 -1.22 1.09
C LEU A 204 0.31 -0.26 1.53
N ALA A 205 -0.42 -0.62 2.59
CA ALA A 205 -1.50 0.21 3.12
C ALA A 205 -1.01 1.55 3.67
N VAL A 206 0.06 1.56 4.48
CA VAL A 206 0.60 2.80 5.03
C VAL A 206 1.29 3.65 3.96
N ASP A 207 1.89 3.04 2.94
CA ASP A 207 2.43 3.75 1.76
C ASP A 207 1.30 4.45 0.99
N ALA A 208 0.22 3.73 0.65
CA ALA A 208 -0.95 4.31 -0.03
C ALA A 208 -1.56 5.47 0.75
N ALA A 209 -1.79 5.28 2.06
CA ALA A 209 -2.34 6.30 2.95
C ALA A 209 -1.38 7.51 3.10
N GLY A 210 -0.08 7.26 3.22
CA GLY A 210 0.96 8.27 3.35
C GLY A 210 1.09 9.13 2.09
N GLN A 211 1.13 8.51 0.92
CA GLN A 211 1.17 9.22 -0.37
C GLN A 211 -0.07 10.11 -0.54
N LEU A 212 -1.28 9.57 -0.32
CA LEU A 212 -2.50 10.35 -0.41
C LEU A 212 -2.48 11.53 0.55
N ALA A 213 -2.14 11.29 1.83
CA ALA A 213 -2.06 12.33 2.84
C ALA A 213 -1.01 13.40 2.49
N GLN A 214 0.15 13.03 1.95
CA GLN A 214 1.17 13.97 1.53
C GLN A 214 0.70 14.85 0.35
N HIS A 215 -0.05 14.29 -0.60
CA HIS A 215 -0.66 15.07 -1.69
C HIS A 215 -1.76 16.00 -1.18
N CYS A 216 -2.68 15.51 -0.33
CA CYS A 216 -3.69 16.34 0.33
C CYS A 216 -3.04 17.50 1.11
N LEU A 217 -1.99 17.20 1.88
CA LEU A 217 -1.22 18.22 2.60
C LEU A 217 -0.63 19.24 1.63
N THR A 218 -0.03 18.80 0.52
CA THR A 218 0.53 19.70 -0.50
C THR A 218 -0.53 20.65 -1.07
N LEU A 219 -1.74 20.15 -1.31
CA LEU A 219 -2.88 20.94 -1.80
C LEU A 219 -3.58 21.79 -0.72
N GLY A 220 -3.20 21.64 0.55
CA GLY A 220 -3.85 22.32 1.67
C GLY A 220 -5.17 21.67 2.12
N ASP A 221 -5.50 20.49 1.61
CA ASP A 221 -6.66 19.70 2.02
C ASP A 221 -6.37 18.98 3.35
N VAL A 222 -6.58 19.69 4.46
CA VAL A 222 -6.33 19.16 5.81
C VAL A 222 -7.29 18.02 6.17
N GLU A 223 -8.55 18.10 5.76
CA GLU A 223 -9.54 17.04 6.03
C GLU A 223 -9.14 15.76 5.28
N GLY A 224 -8.65 15.89 4.04
CA GLY A 224 -8.08 14.78 3.28
C GLY A 224 -6.87 14.13 3.95
N VAL A 225 -5.99 14.90 4.62
CA VAL A 225 -4.88 14.35 5.40
C VAL A 225 -5.41 13.48 6.55
N PHE A 226 -6.36 14.01 7.33
CA PHE A 226 -6.89 13.27 8.49
C PHE A 226 -7.65 12.02 8.09
N TRP A 227 -8.43 12.09 7.02
CA TRP A 227 -9.14 10.93 6.49
C TRP A 227 -8.16 9.85 6.02
N ALA A 228 -7.17 10.20 5.18
CA ALA A 228 -6.23 9.24 4.62
C ALA A 228 -5.35 8.58 5.69
N THR A 229 -4.77 9.40 6.57
CA THR A 229 -3.97 8.89 7.70
C THR A 229 -4.82 8.06 8.67
N GLY A 230 -6.10 8.41 8.85
CA GLY A 230 -7.03 7.64 9.67
C GLY A 230 -7.22 6.22 9.15
N GLN A 231 -7.33 6.02 7.82
CA GLN A 231 -7.42 4.68 7.24
C GLN A 231 -6.11 3.89 7.43
N GLY A 232 -4.95 4.50 7.16
CA GLY A 232 -3.66 3.82 7.36
C GLY A 232 -3.40 3.45 8.83
N LEU A 233 -3.81 4.29 9.79
CA LEU A 233 -3.68 4.02 11.22
C LEU A 233 -4.63 2.92 11.74
N ARG A 234 -5.68 2.55 10.99
CA ARG A 234 -6.48 1.34 11.29
C ARG A 234 -5.75 0.06 10.93
N VAL A 235 -4.77 0.14 10.02
CA VAL A 235 -3.93 -0.98 9.59
C VAL A 235 -2.72 -1.09 10.51
N ILE A 236 -1.95 -0.02 10.67
CA ILE A 236 -0.81 0.03 11.60
C ILE A 236 -1.03 1.17 12.60
N GLY A 237 -1.43 0.80 13.81
CA GLY A 237 -1.53 1.74 14.93
C GLY A 237 -0.18 2.41 15.20
N GLY A 238 -0.19 3.73 15.43
CA GLY A 238 1.01 4.46 15.80
C GLY A 238 2.07 4.61 14.69
N HIS A 239 1.74 4.35 13.41
CA HIS A 239 2.69 4.55 12.32
C HIS A 239 3.19 6.00 12.26
N GLU A 240 4.47 6.21 12.57
CA GLU A 240 5.02 7.54 12.89
C GLU A 240 4.91 8.55 11.74
N GLU A 241 5.07 8.11 10.48
CA GLU A 241 4.96 9.02 9.34
C GLU A 241 3.53 9.54 9.16
N LEU A 242 2.52 8.70 9.43
CA LEU A 242 1.12 9.12 9.37
C LEU A 242 0.81 10.09 10.51
N VAL A 243 1.32 9.81 11.72
CA VAL A 243 1.22 10.72 12.87
C VAL A 243 1.90 12.07 12.57
N ALA A 244 3.10 12.05 11.98
CA ALA A 244 3.83 13.24 11.57
C ALA A 244 3.02 14.10 10.58
N LEU A 245 2.35 13.48 9.60
CA LEU A 245 1.48 14.17 8.64
C LEU A 245 0.29 14.85 9.32
N ARG A 246 -0.34 14.17 10.28
CA ARG A 246 -1.44 14.74 11.09
C ARG A 246 -0.98 15.94 11.92
N MET A 247 0.17 15.82 12.59
CA MET A 247 0.77 16.94 13.34
C MET A 247 1.09 18.14 12.43
N ARG A 248 1.65 17.89 11.24
CA ARG A 248 1.91 18.94 10.25
C ARG A 248 0.62 19.62 9.78
N ALA A 249 -0.45 18.85 9.60
CA ALA A 249 -1.75 19.39 9.19
C ALA A 249 -2.35 20.33 10.26
N HIS A 250 -2.31 19.95 11.54
CA HIS A 250 -2.71 20.85 12.64
C HIS A 250 -1.83 22.09 12.71
N ALA A 251 -0.51 21.94 12.63
CA ALA A 251 0.43 23.06 12.70
C ALA A 251 0.22 24.08 11.57
N ARG A 252 -0.12 23.64 10.35
CA ARG A 252 -0.47 24.54 9.23
C ARG A 252 -1.67 25.43 9.52
N ARG A 253 -2.61 24.97 10.36
CA ARG A 253 -3.76 25.76 10.83
C ARG A 253 -3.45 26.61 12.06
N GLY A 254 -2.21 26.59 12.57
CA GLY A 254 -1.84 27.21 13.84
C GLY A 254 -2.38 26.49 15.07
N ASP A 255 -2.90 25.27 14.91
CA ASP A 255 -3.53 24.51 15.98
C ASP A 255 -2.51 23.70 16.79
N LEU A 256 -1.81 24.39 17.70
CA LEU A 256 -0.81 23.75 18.56
C LEU A 256 -1.43 22.77 19.57
N ALA A 257 -2.70 22.95 19.94
CA ALA A 257 -3.41 22.01 20.80
C ALA A 257 -3.63 20.69 20.06
N GLY A 258 -4.07 20.75 18.80
CA GLY A 258 -4.16 19.58 17.92
C GLY A 258 -2.84 18.83 17.77
N VAL A 259 -1.71 19.55 17.59
CA VAL A 259 -0.38 18.92 17.55
C VAL A 259 -0.07 18.13 18.83
N ARG A 260 -0.44 18.65 20.02
CA ARG A 260 -0.24 17.93 21.30
C ARG A 260 -1.16 16.72 21.40
N ASN A 261 -2.42 16.85 21.03
CA ASN A 261 -3.40 15.76 21.08
C ASN A 261 -3.00 14.59 20.16
N GLU A 262 -2.46 14.87 18.97
CA GLU A 262 -1.94 13.83 18.07
C GLU A 262 -0.74 13.10 18.68
N TRP A 263 0.18 13.84 19.31
CA TRP A 263 1.31 13.25 20.02
C TRP A 263 0.87 12.35 21.18
N GLU A 264 -0.03 12.81 22.03
CA GLU A 264 -0.57 12.03 23.17
C GLU A 264 -1.34 10.79 22.70
N SER A 265 -2.02 10.88 21.55
CA SER A 265 -2.71 9.74 20.93
C SER A 265 -1.71 8.69 20.42
N TYR A 266 -0.61 9.14 19.83
CA TYR A 266 0.49 8.28 19.43
C TYR A 266 1.17 7.61 20.63
N GLU A 267 1.45 8.32 21.72
CA GLU A 267 2.01 7.73 22.95
C GLU A 267 1.10 6.64 23.53
N ARG A 268 -0.22 6.85 23.51
CA ARG A 268 -1.18 5.82 23.93
C ARG A 268 -1.18 4.61 23.03
N ALA A 269 -1.06 4.79 21.71
CA ALA A 269 -0.95 3.69 20.76
C ALA A 269 0.33 2.89 20.98
N LEU A 270 1.46 3.58 21.20
CA LEU A 270 2.76 2.96 21.48
C LEU A 270 2.73 2.14 22.78
N ALA A 271 2.11 2.68 23.83
CA ALA A 271 1.98 1.98 25.11
C ALA A 271 1.03 0.76 25.05
N ALA A 272 0.08 0.73 24.11
CA ALA A 272 -0.85 -0.38 23.94
C ALA A 272 -0.24 -1.54 23.14
N ASP A 273 0.74 -1.27 22.27
CA ASP A 273 1.39 -2.30 21.46
C ASP A 273 2.67 -2.82 22.13
N THR A 274 2.62 -4.06 22.60
CA THR A 274 3.75 -4.71 23.30
C THR A 274 4.90 -5.06 22.35
N PHE A 275 4.68 -5.03 21.03
CA PHE A 275 5.67 -5.39 20.02
C PHE A 275 6.40 -4.18 19.41
N LEU A 276 5.92 -2.95 19.64
CA LEU A 276 6.61 -1.74 19.18
C LEU A 276 7.81 -1.40 20.07
N ALA A 277 8.77 -0.65 19.51
CA ALA A 277 9.85 -0.07 20.28
C ALA A 277 9.28 0.79 21.42
N PRO A 278 9.84 0.75 22.63
CA PRO A 278 9.26 1.41 23.80
C PRO A 278 9.32 2.95 23.70
N GLU A 279 10.05 3.50 22.73
CA GLU A 279 10.34 4.92 22.63
C GLU A 279 10.09 5.46 21.21
N PRO A 280 9.57 6.69 21.08
CA PRO A 280 9.41 7.36 19.80
C PRO A 280 10.73 7.60 19.07
N SER A 281 10.71 7.62 17.74
CA SER A 281 11.91 7.98 16.99
C SER A 281 12.33 9.44 17.21
N ASP A 282 13.65 9.67 17.18
CA ASP A 282 14.23 11.02 17.27
C ASP A 282 13.64 11.98 16.23
N LYS A 283 13.32 11.48 15.03
CA LYS A 283 12.73 12.25 13.95
C LYS A 283 11.35 12.79 14.34
N LEU A 284 10.49 11.97 14.93
CA LEU A 284 9.15 12.38 15.34
C LEU A 284 9.22 13.32 16.56
N VAL A 285 10.11 13.03 17.52
CA VAL A 285 10.38 13.90 18.68
C VAL A 285 10.86 15.28 18.23
N GLN A 286 11.80 15.34 17.30
CA GLN A 286 12.30 16.60 16.73
C GLN A 286 11.17 17.37 16.04
N LEU A 287 10.37 16.70 15.19
CA LEU A 287 9.23 17.33 14.52
C LEU A 287 8.27 17.95 15.54
N ARG A 288 7.93 17.25 16.62
CA ARG A 288 7.09 17.79 17.69
C ARG A 288 7.66 19.09 18.26
N ARG A 289 8.95 19.11 18.60
CA ARG A 289 9.62 20.29 19.15
C ARG A 289 9.59 21.46 18.16
N GLU A 290 9.85 21.20 16.89
CA GLU A 290 9.82 22.21 15.83
C GLU A 290 8.42 22.81 15.66
N LEU A 291 7.37 21.98 15.62
CA LEU A 291 5.99 22.44 15.42
C LEU A 291 5.47 23.23 16.63
N LEU A 292 5.82 22.83 17.85
CA LEU A 292 5.41 23.53 19.07
C LEU A 292 6.28 24.76 19.41
N GLY A 293 7.51 24.79 18.92
CA GLY A 293 8.48 25.88 19.13
C GLY A 293 8.35 27.02 18.13
N ARG A 294 7.68 26.83 16.99
CA ARG A 294 7.33 27.92 16.08
C ARG A 294 6.32 28.84 16.74
N ALA A 295 6.76 30.04 17.15
CA ALA A 295 5.85 31.11 17.52
C ALA A 295 4.87 31.38 16.36
N PRO A 296 3.59 31.69 16.64
CA PRO A 296 2.65 32.03 15.58
C PRO A 296 3.23 33.19 14.77
N ALA A 297 3.26 33.06 13.44
CA ALA A 297 3.64 34.15 12.56
C ALA A 297 2.81 35.37 12.97
N GLN A 298 3.48 36.41 13.47
CA GLN A 298 2.83 37.67 13.79
C GLN A 298 2.11 38.10 12.51
N VAL A 299 0.78 38.15 12.58
CA VAL A 299 -0.01 38.97 11.67
C VAL A 299 0.58 40.37 11.82
N VAL A 300 1.35 40.79 10.82
CA VAL A 300 1.75 42.17 10.69
C VAL A 300 0.45 42.94 10.56
N ALA A 301 0.04 43.56 11.66
CA ALA A 301 -0.98 44.58 11.64
C ALA A 301 -0.42 45.72 10.78
N GLU A 302 -0.79 45.74 9.51
CA GLU A 302 -0.74 46.95 8.70
C GLU A 302 -1.72 47.94 9.34
N GLY A 303 -1.19 48.75 10.25
CA GLY A 303 -1.80 49.99 10.70
C GLY A 303 -1.10 51.15 10.02
N ALA A 304 -1.78 51.76 9.04
CA ALA A 304 -1.82 53.21 8.78
C ALA A 304 -2.91 53.51 7.74
#